data_AF-A0A4Q9G874-F1
#
_entry.id   AF-A0A4Q9G874-F1
#
_cell.length_a   1.000
_cell.length_b   1.000
_cell.length_c   1.000
_cell.angle_alpha   90.00
_cell.angle_beta   90.00
_cell.angle_gamma   90.00
#
_symmetry.space_group_name_H-M   'P 1'
#
loop_
_entity.id
_entity.type
_entity.pdbx_description
1 polymer ?
#
loop_
_entity_poly.entity_id
_entity_poly.type
_entity_poly.pdbx_seq_one_letter_code
_entity_poly.pdbx_strand_id
1 'polypeptide(L)' 'MPVDEFADLLSLDLDEDRDFETVAGLVLDEVGQLPEVGQRIDLQGWGVEVVDMDGRRIDKLLVQKAAA' A
#
# COMPACT_ATOMS: atom_id res chain seq x y z
N MET A 1 2.65 7.93 5.96
CA MET A 1 4.00 7.33 6.06
C MET A 1 4.66 7.44 4.70
N PRO A 2 5.89 7.98 4.61
CA PRO A 2 6.71 7.94 3.40
C PRO A 2 6.86 6.50 2.91
N VAL A 3 6.88 6.30 1.59
CA VAL A 3 6.94 4.95 1.02
C VAL A 3 8.29 4.27 1.25
N ASP A 4 9.37 5.05 1.32
CA ASP A 4 10.72 4.55 1.57
C ASP A 4 10.84 3.92 2.97
N GLU A 5 10.32 4.60 4.00
CA GLU A 5 10.29 4.09 5.38
C GLU A 5 9.50 2.77 5.47
N PHE A 6 8.41 2.66 4.71
CA PHE A 6 7.60 1.46 4.65
C PHE A 6 8.30 0.30 3.94
N ALA A 7 8.98 0.58 2.83
CA ALA A 7 9.76 -0.40 2.11
C ALA A 7 10.93 -0.92 2.93
N ASP A 8 11.65 -0.04 3.64
CA ASP A 8 12.72 -0.43 4.56
C ASP A 8 12.20 -1.37 5.66
N LEU A 9 11.05 -1.03 6.27
CA LEU A 9 10.45 -1.83 7.34
C LEU A 9 10.05 -3.24 6.87
N LEU A 10 9.56 -3.37 5.64
CA LEU A 10 9.03 -4.62 5.11
C LEU A 10 10.00 -5.34 4.16
N SER A 11 11.17 -4.74 3.91
CA SER A 11 12.16 -5.17 2.93
C SER A 11 11.56 -5.33 1.52
N LEU A 12 10.78 -4.34 1.09
CA LEU A 12 10.23 -4.27 -0.26
C LEU A 12 11.25 -3.69 -1.23
N ASP A 13 11.25 -4.20 -2.46
CA ASP A 13 11.99 -3.63 -3.57
C ASP A 13 11.08 -2.68 -4.36
N LEU A 14 11.36 -1.38 -4.37
CA LEU A 14 10.53 -0.39 -5.06
C LEU A 14 11.24 0.12 -6.31
N ASP A 15 10.48 0.33 -7.39
CA ASP A 15 10.99 0.94 -8.62
C ASP A 15 11.51 2.36 -8.35
N GLU A 16 12.70 2.69 -8.85
CA GLU A 16 13.32 4.01 -8.73
C GLU A 16 12.57 5.08 -9.51
N ASP A 17 11.85 4.71 -10.59
CA ASP A 17 11.09 5.62 -11.46
C ASP A 17 9.62 5.79 -11.01
N ARG A 18 9.31 5.49 -9.74
CA ARG A 18 7.95 5.59 -9.17
C ARG A 18 7.43 7.02 -9.04
N ASP A 19 6.15 7.22 -9.38
CA ASP A 19 5.46 8.53 -9.29
C ASP A 19 4.70 8.75 -7.95
N PHE A 20 5.07 8.02 -6.88
CA PHE A 20 4.44 8.12 -5.57
C PHE A 20 5.44 8.26 -4.42
N GLU A 21 5.06 9.02 -3.40
CA GLU A 21 5.93 9.31 -2.25
C GLU A 21 5.42 8.68 -0.94
N THR A 22 4.20 8.11 -0.93
CA THR A 22 3.55 7.59 0.28
C THR A 22 3.03 6.18 0.08
N VAL A 23 2.84 5.44 1.17
CA VAL A 23 2.25 4.09 1.12
C VAL A 23 0.84 4.10 0.54
N ALA A 24 0.05 5.14 0.80
CA ALA A 24 -1.25 5.31 0.16
C ALA A 24 -1.11 5.48 -1.37
N GLY A 25 -0.09 6.20 -1.82
CA GLY A 25 0.23 6.35 -3.24
C GLY A 25 0.61 5.04 -3.89
N LEU A 26 1.47 4.24 -3.25
CA LEU A 26 1.81 2.88 -3.69
C LEU A 26 0.56 2.00 -3.86
N VAL A 27 -0.32 1.98 -2.84
CA VAL A 27 -1.56 1.19 -2.91
C VAL A 27 -2.48 1.67 -4.03
N LEU A 28 -2.59 2.98 -4.26
CA LEU A 28 -3.38 3.54 -5.35
C LEU A 28 -2.81 3.18 -6.73
N ASP A 29 -1.49 3.22 -6.88
CA ASP A 29 -0.77 2.88 -8.10
C ASP A 29 -1.01 1.41 -8.47
N GLU A 30 -0.85 0.51 -7.50
CA GLU A 30 -1.08 -0.93 -7.65
C GLU A 30 -2.55 -1.29 -7.93
N VAL A 31 -3.50 -0.59 -7.30
CA VAL A 31 -4.94 -0.81 -7.53
C VAL A 31 -5.39 -0.19 -8.87
N GLY A 32 -4.75 0.88 -9.34
CA GLY A 32 -5.08 1.61 -10.57
C GLY A 32 -6.40 2.40 -10.52
N GLN A 33 -7.09 2.43 -9.39
CA GLN A 33 -8.33 3.17 -9.15
C GLN A 33 -8.48 3.52 -7.67
N LEU A 34 -9.49 4.33 -7.31
CA LEU A 34 -9.80 4.61 -5.91
C LEU A 34 -10.29 3.32 -5.22
N PRO A 35 -9.61 2.81 -4.19
CA PRO A 35 -9.99 1.58 -3.53
C PRO A 35 -11.18 1.79 -2.59
N GLU A 36 -11.85 0.68 -2.29
CA GLU A 36 -12.88 0.60 -1.26
C GLU A 36 -12.31 0.06 0.06
N VAL A 37 -12.96 0.37 1.18
CA VAL A 37 -12.63 -0.26 2.47
C VAL A 37 -12.87 -1.77 2.38
N GLY A 38 -11.89 -2.55 2.83
CA GLY A 38 -11.84 -4.00 2.71
C GLY A 38 -11.11 -4.51 1.45
N GLN A 39 -10.75 -3.62 0.52
CA GLN A 39 -9.92 -3.98 -0.63
C GLN A 39 -8.56 -4.51 -0.16
N ARG A 40 -8.13 -5.64 -0.73
CA ARG A 40 -6.82 -6.25 -0.46
C ARG A 40 -5.95 -6.30 -1.72
N ILE A 41 -4.66 -6.13 -1.52
CA ILE A 41 -3.62 -6.36 -2.53
C ILE A 41 -2.46 -7.12 -1.91
N ASP A 42 -1.68 -7.81 -2.74
CA ASP A 42 -0.46 -8.50 -2.32
C ASP A 42 0.77 -7.74 -2.84
N LEU A 43 1.72 -7.46 -1.95
CA LEU A 43 2.98 -6.79 -2.22
C LEU A 43 4.14 -7.66 -1.74
N GLN A 44 4.82 -8.34 -2.67
CA GLN A 44 6.07 -9.08 -2.40
C GLN A 44 6.02 -9.98 -1.15
N GLY A 45 4.91 -10.71 -0.96
CA GLY A 45 4.70 -11.60 0.18
C GLY A 45 4.01 -10.96 1.39
N TRP A 46 3.50 -9.74 1.26
CA TRP A 46 2.68 -9.05 2.25
C TRP A 46 1.27 -8.81 1.71
N GLY A 47 0.25 -9.12 2.50
CA GLY A 47 -1.12 -8.69 2.23
C GLY A 47 -1.36 -7.31 2.85
N VAL A 48 -1.86 -6.38 2.03
CA VAL A 48 -2.22 -5.02 2.43
C VAL A 48 -3.72 -4.83 2.24
N GLU A 49 -4.40 -4.39 3.29
CA GLU A 49 -5.84 -4.13 3.31
C GLU A 49 -6.14 -2.67 3.61
N VAL A 50 -7.02 -2.07 2.82
CA VAL A 50 -7.59 -0.75 3.10
C VAL A 50 -8.62 -0.90 4.22
N VAL A 51 -8.35 -0.34 5.39
CA VAL A 51 -9.24 -0.43 6.56
C VAL A 51 -9.97 0.87 6.85
N ASP A 52 -9.50 2.00 6.32
CA ASP A 52 -10.20 3.28 6.45
C ASP A 52 -9.90 4.24 5.30
N MET A 53 -10.94 4.95 4.86
CA MET A 53 -10.90 5.96 3.81
C MET A 53 -11.48 7.28 4.34
N ASP A 54 -10.71 8.36 4.25
CA ASP A 54 -11.19 9.72 4.50
C ASP A 54 -11.49 10.40 3.16
N GLY A 55 -12.75 10.29 2.72
CA GLY A 55 -13.19 10.75 1.41
C GLY A 55 -12.46 10.02 0.29
N ARG A 56 -11.53 10.70 -0.39
CA ARG A 56 -10.70 10.13 -1.47
C ARG A 56 -9.27 9.77 -1.03
N ARG A 57 -8.97 9.85 0.27
CA ARG A 57 -7.65 9.58 0.83
C ARG A 57 -7.68 8.26 1.61
N ILE A 58 -6.72 7.39 1.37
CA ILE A 58 -6.47 6.24 2.23
C ILE A 58 -5.88 6.78 3.54
N ASP A 59 -6.58 6.56 4.65
CA ASP A 59 -6.12 7.01 5.97
C ASP A 59 -5.41 5.89 6.73
N LYS A 60 -5.90 4.65 6.58
CA LYS A 60 -5.38 3.50 7.33
C LYS A 60 -5.29 2.24 6.48
N LEU A 61 -4.16 1.56 6.64
CA LEU A 61 -3.86 0.28 6.03
C LEU A 61 -3.53 -0.74 7.12
N LEU A 62 -3.98 -1.98 6.93
CA LEU A 62 -3.54 -3.13 7.71
C LEU A 62 -2.58 -3.95 6.84
N VAL A 63 -1.41 -4.25 7.38
CA VAL A 63 -0.38 -5.03 6.68
C VAL A 63 -0.03 -6.27 7.48
N GLN A 64 -0.02 -7.41 6.81
CA GLN A 64 0.28 -8.71 7.39
C GLN A 64 1.00 -9.59 6.37
N LYS A 65 1.70 -10.63 6.80
CA LYS A 65 2.29 -11.59 5.85
C LYS A 65 1.18 -12.20 5.00
N ALA A 66 1.39 -12.26 3.69
CA ALA A 66 0.49 -12.96 2.79
C ALA A 66 0.44 -14.43 3.21
N ALA A 67 -0.76 -15.00 3.22
CA ALA A 67 -0.91 -16.43 3.46
C ALA A 67 -0.27 -17.18 2.28
N ALA A 68 0.56 -18.18 2.58
CA ALA A 68 1.20 -19.04 1.59
C ALA A 68 0.18 -19.90 0.83
#